data_AF-A0A9D8J6D3-F1
#
_entry.id   AF-A0A9D8J6D3-F1
#
_cell.length_a   1.000
_cell.length_b   1.000
_cell.length_c   1.000
_cell.angle_alpha   90.00
_cell.angle_beta   90.00
_cell.angle_gamma   90.00
#
_symmetry.space_group_name_H-M   'P 1'
#
loop_
_entity.id
_entity.type
_entity.pdbx_description
1 polymer ?
#
loop_
_entity_poly.entity_id
_entity_poly.type
_entity_poly.pdbx_seq_one_letter_code
_entity_poly.pdbx_strand_id
1 'polypeptide(L)'
;MTGKQVSTPLTQTTTFSIECQNPFFDPVRATAQVIVSATFDLTLTVQYETVGPSVLDESTTPATRRPNFESPSRRPLARGFTELRTSSGAAVPSRYTDREGKVTFSGLDPSRKYTPTLTSKTLTVDGVEIAVLNNRNPVNTSAETVRERYRPYVNSSAEFTPDTRRAKQSVTIVIPLGYDRDTKKLVDSRRESGAYAIIDYVSTHQQFLSDARNSVSRGDQPHLSIVWSPSNKGGGNEGEYRLDEGIVPSSGAYSASGYRALDANGVEKKTGAFISEPYIYLSGSQDFEIMEQDPLILIHEMVHYSQRWLMRKTTPAGSHSTVGEWQDFTLSLHEGVATGIPLMITKSPITERIFPQGANFRVSRRDYSQVIEASTQGWFQERTISSLKWKLFDPTGSTKLTPAQILAPYFSTEWINGPWVSNPWAYGAILKQQNPSLTGAIDALGTDSKITFAGNNVWGDQESVLGNRTFAQTFPVITRISTTGTTSVCSTGEKAEYNKLSNRRYLRFDGDGITSRRYSVTGAAGTTPYIFVNAPRVAGIIRNSSSLTTGSIVIPSGGTWGYIGECSVVSRSTIDSVNNFCGDYSPPAETCWTFTAQ
;
A
#
# COMPACT_ATOMS: atom_id res chain seq x y z
N MET A 1 25.46 -58.87 -13.44
CA MET A 1 26.14 -59.20 -12.16
C MET A 1 25.62 -58.26 -11.09
N THR A 2 24.98 -58.79 -10.04
CA THR A 2 24.63 -58.03 -8.83
C THR A 2 25.61 -58.45 -7.73
N GLY A 3 26.69 -57.69 -7.56
CA GLY A 3 27.63 -57.88 -6.45
C GLY A 3 27.25 -56.96 -5.30
N LYS A 4 26.89 -57.52 -4.14
CA LYS A 4 26.66 -56.75 -2.91
C LYS A 4 27.96 -56.73 -2.11
N GLN A 5 28.78 -55.69 -2.30
CA GLN A 5 29.97 -55.47 -1.47
C GLN A 5 29.55 -54.67 -0.23
N VAL A 6 29.71 -55.25 0.96
CA VAL A 6 29.51 -54.53 2.23
C VAL A 6 30.86 -53.91 2.59
N SER A 7 30.99 -52.59 2.43
CA SER A 7 32.19 -51.88 2.86
C SER A 7 32.18 -51.66 4.38
N THR A 8 33.36 -51.55 4.98
CA THR A 8 33.53 -50.97 6.32
C THR A 8 32.93 -49.56 6.40
N PRO A 9 32.51 -49.07 7.58
CA PRO A 9 32.07 -47.68 7.76
C PRO A 9 33.14 -46.73 7.24
N LEU A 10 32.75 -45.84 6.33
CA LEU A 10 33.65 -44.83 5.80
C LEU A 10 33.81 -43.71 6.84
N THR A 11 35.05 -43.34 7.14
CA THR A 11 35.39 -42.22 8.03
C THR A 11 35.78 -40.96 7.26
N GLN A 12 35.94 -41.06 5.94
CA GLN A 12 36.32 -39.97 5.05
C GLN A 12 35.63 -40.11 3.68
N THR A 13 35.47 -38.98 2.97
CA THR A 13 34.94 -38.96 1.61
C THR A 13 35.76 -39.89 0.71
N THR A 14 35.09 -40.84 0.07
CA THR A 14 35.71 -41.90 -0.72
C THR A 14 35.09 -41.95 -2.10
N THR A 15 35.94 -41.94 -3.14
CA THR A 15 35.50 -42.14 -4.53
C THR A 15 35.68 -43.60 -4.91
N PHE A 16 34.59 -44.24 -5.27
CA PHE A 16 34.56 -45.59 -5.82
C PHE A 16 34.59 -45.50 -7.34
N SER A 17 35.50 -46.23 -7.96
CA SER A 17 35.54 -46.40 -9.42
C SER A 17 35.10 -47.81 -9.74
N ILE A 18 34.09 -47.94 -10.60
CA ILE A 18 33.66 -49.20 -11.18
C ILE A 18 34.16 -49.21 -12.62
N GLU A 19 35.02 -50.18 -12.94
CA GLU A 19 35.42 -50.46 -14.32
C GLU A 19 34.77 -51.77 -14.75
N CYS A 20 33.96 -51.71 -15.79
CA CYS A 20 33.38 -52.89 -16.42
C CYS A 20 34.22 -53.24 -17.64
N GLN A 21 34.93 -54.36 -17.58
CA GLN A 21 35.70 -54.88 -18.71
C GLN A 21 34.89 -55.88 -19.52
N ASN A 22 34.97 -55.77 -20.85
CA ASN A 22 34.42 -56.72 -21.80
C ASN A 22 35.53 -57.13 -22.78
N PRO A 23 35.71 -58.42 -23.10
CA PRO A 23 36.76 -58.86 -24.03
C PRO A 23 36.60 -58.33 -25.46
N PHE A 24 35.43 -57.80 -25.83
CA PHE A 24 35.10 -57.31 -27.17
C PHE A 24 34.88 -55.80 -27.26
N PHE A 25 34.87 -55.06 -26.14
CA PHE A 25 34.62 -53.61 -26.11
C PHE A 25 35.55 -52.91 -25.12
N ASP A 26 35.84 -51.64 -25.39
CA ASP A 26 36.63 -50.82 -24.47
C ASP A 26 36.01 -50.76 -23.06
N PRO A 27 36.83 -50.74 -21.99
CA PRO A 27 36.33 -50.68 -20.63
C PRO A 27 35.46 -49.44 -20.38
N VAL A 28 34.29 -49.66 -19.78
CA VAL A 28 33.43 -48.56 -19.33
C VAL A 28 33.75 -48.26 -17.88
N ARG A 29 34.14 -47.01 -17.59
CA ARG A 29 34.42 -46.53 -16.24
C ARG A 29 33.29 -45.64 -15.75
N ALA A 30 32.81 -45.92 -14.54
CA ALA A 30 31.92 -45.05 -13.79
C ALA A 30 32.53 -44.75 -12.43
N THR A 31 32.35 -43.54 -11.92
CA THR A 31 32.80 -43.15 -10.59
C THR A 31 31.61 -42.71 -9.75
N ALA A 32 31.57 -43.14 -8.49
CA ALA A 32 30.62 -42.69 -7.49
C ALA A 32 31.38 -42.18 -6.26
N GLN A 33 31.05 -40.99 -5.77
CA GLN A 33 31.66 -40.43 -4.57
C GLN A 33 30.70 -40.57 -3.39
N VAL A 34 31.17 -41.16 -2.29
CA VAL A 34 30.45 -41.18 -1.01
C VAL A 34 31.08 -40.14 -0.09
N ILE A 35 30.31 -39.12 0.26
CA ILE A 35 30.74 -38.02 1.13
C ILE A 35 30.48 -38.42 2.59
N VAL A 36 31.52 -38.38 3.41
CA VAL A 36 31.40 -38.55 4.86
C VAL A 36 31.55 -37.17 5.49
N SER A 37 30.52 -36.72 6.20
CA SER A 37 30.49 -35.41 6.85
C SER A 37 29.97 -35.57 8.27
N ALA A 38 30.61 -34.89 9.22
CA ALA A 38 30.13 -34.80 10.60
C ALA A 38 28.88 -33.92 10.73
N THR A 39 28.57 -33.14 9.70
CA THR A 39 27.42 -32.23 9.64
C THR A 39 26.58 -32.47 8.39
N PHE A 40 25.36 -31.93 8.37
CA PHE A 40 24.51 -31.94 7.19
C PHE A 40 23.94 -30.55 6.87
N ASP A 41 23.46 -30.41 5.64
CA ASP A 41 22.69 -29.26 5.17
C ASP A 41 21.20 -29.61 5.16
N LEU A 42 20.38 -28.72 5.70
CA LEU A 42 18.92 -28.80 5.63
C LEU A 42 18.37 -27.65 4.79
N THR A 43 17.75 -27.97 3.65
CA THR A 43 16.99 -27.02 2.85
C THR A 43 15.51 -27.08 3.23
N LEU A 44 15.00 -26.01 3.82
CA LEU A 44 13.56 -25.84 4.02
C LEU A 44 12.95 -25.24 2.76
N THR A 45 11.79 -25.75 2.34
CA THR A 45 10.92 -25.11 1.35
C THR A 45 9.62 -24.72 2.03
N VAL A 46 9.33 -23.42 2.12
CA VAL A 46 8.18 -22.89 2.83
C VAL A 46 7.13 -22.43 1.82
N GLN A 47 5.92 -22.93 1.99
CA GLN A 47 4.76 -22.60 1.18
C GLN A 47 3.59 -22.21 2.06
N TYR A 48 2.68 -21.42 1.52
CA TYR A 48 1.41 -21.08 2.15
C TYR A 48 0.27 -21.26 1.15
N GLU A 49 -0.94 -21.50 1.66
CA GLU A 49 -2.14 -21.65 0.86
C GLU A 49 -2.97 -20.35 0.87
N THR A 50 -3.43 -19.95 -0.32
CA THR A 50 -4.43 -18.90 -0.55
C THR A 50 -5.67 -19.50 -1.19
N VAL A 51 -6.75 -18.72 -1.25
CA VAL A 51 -7.92 -19.08 -2.06
C VAL A 51 -7.49 -19.38 -3.51
N GLY A 52 -8.07 -20.41 -4.11
CA GLY A 52 -7.87 -20.72 -5.52
C GLY A 52 -8.59 -19.76 -6.46
N PRO A 53 -8.39 -19.88 -7.79
CA PRO A 53 -9.09 -19.06 -8.77
C PRO A 53 -10.61 -19.11 -8.58
N SER A 54 -11.27 -17.95 -8.63
CA SER A 54 -12.72 -17.85 -8.46
C SER A 54 -13.46 -18.67 -9.53
N VAL A 55 -14.54 -19.33 -9.10
CA VAL A 55 -15.38 -20.17 -9.98
C VAL A 55 -16.72 -19.48 -10.21
N LEU A 56 -17.28 -19.69 -11.40
CA LEU A 56 -18.63 -19.21 -11.73
C LEU A 56 -19.67 -20.09 -11.03
N ASP A 57 -20.66 -19.45 -10.44
CA ASP A 57 -21.82 -20.06 -9.83
C ASP A 57 -23.04 -19.84 -10.72
N GLU A 58 -23.28 -20.82 -11.59
CA GLU A 58 -24.39 -20.86 -12.54
C GLU A 58 -25.76 -21.03 -11.87
N SER A 59 -25.81 -21.33 -10.56
CA SER A 59 -27.07 -21.42 -9.82
C SER A 59 -27.67 -20.05 -9.47
N THR A 60 -26.93 -18.96 -9.74
CA THR A 60 -27.37 -17.58 -9.50
C THR A 60 -27.75 -16.89 -10.81
N THR A 61 -28.72 -15.97 -10.77
CA THR A 61 -29.14 -15.18 -11.94
C THR A 61 -29.03 -13.67 -11.64
N PRO A 62 -28.12 -12.92 -12.30
CA PRO A 62 -27.10 -13.42 -13.22
C PRO A 62 -26.05 -14.28 -12.50
N ALA A 63 -25.34 -15.13 -13.26
CA ALA A 63 -24.29 -15.99 -12.73
C ALA A 63 -23.22 -15.15 -12.02
N THR A 64 -22.87 -15.54 -10.79
CA THR A 64 -21.95 -14.79 -9.94
C THR A 64 -20.69 -15.59 -9.66
N ARG A 65 -19.60 -14.92 -9.25
CA ARG A 65 -18.36 -15.62 -8.90
C ARG A 65 -18.31 -15.89 -7.41
N ARG A 66 -17.81 -17.07 -7.05
CA ARG A 66 -17.52 -17.46 -5.66
C ARG A 66 -16.04 -17.82 -5.50
N PRO A 67 -15.46 -17.59 -4.32
CA PRO A 67 -14.09 -18.04 -4.03
C PRO A 67 -14.00 -19.58 -4.07
N ASN A 68 -12.86 -20.10 -4.51
CA ASN A 68 -12.62 -21.55 -4.58
C ASN A 68 -11.75 -22.00 -3.41
N PHE A 69 -12.38 -22.21 -2.25
CA PHE A 69 -11.70 -22.72 -1.06
C PHE A 69 -11.40 -24.22 -1.12
N GLU A 70 -12.16 -24.99 -1.92
CA GLU A 70 -11.99 -26.44 -2.07
C GLU A 70 -10.67 -26.80 -2.82
N SER A 71 -10.19 -25.88 -3.66
CA SER A 71 -8.94 -26.01 -4.43
C SER A 71 -7.98 -24.84 -4.15
N PRO A 72 -7.37 -24.75 -2.96
CA PRO A 72 -6.48 -23.65 -2.61
C PRO A 72 -5.24 -23.63 -3.51
N SER A 73 -4.74 -22.43 -3.79
CA SER A 73 -3.46 -22.23 -4.49
C SER A 73 -2.31 -22.25 -3.49
N ARG A 74 -1.26 -23.02 -3.81
CA ARG A 74 -0.02 -23.05 -3.03
C ARG A 74 0.99 -22.08 -3.63
N ARG A 75 1.57 -21.25 -2.77
CA ARG A 75 2.58 -20.25 -3.15
C ARG A 75 3.83 -20.39 -2.30
N PRO A 76 5.03 -20.16 -2.87
CA PRO A 76 6.24 -20.04 -2.06
C PRO A 76 6.13 -18.81 -1.16
N LEU A 77 6.60 -18.91 0.09
CA LEU A 77 6.75 -17.75 0.95
C LEU A 77 8.06 -17.05 0.64
N ALA A 78 8.05 -16.00 -0.19
CA ALA A 78 9.26 -15.25 -0.49
C ALA A 78 9.67 -14.36 0.68
N ARG A 79 10.98 -14.35 1.02
CA ARG A 79 11.55 -13.51 2.09
C ARG A 79 10.88 -13.68 3.47
N GLY A 80 10.36 -14.87 3.76
CA GLY A 80 9.84 -15.20 5.08
C GLY A 80 10.98 -15.42 6.09
N PHE A 81 10.87 -14.81 7.26
CA PHE A 81 11.82 -15.05 8.35
C PHE A 81 11.66 -16.46 8.92
N THR A 82 12.76 -17.21 8.90
CA THR A 82 12.80 -18.61 9.29
C THR A 82 13.94 -18.87 10.28
N GLU A 83 13.64 -19.63 11.31
CA GLU A 83 14.60 -20.10 12.31
C GLU A 83 14.58 -21.62 12.40
N LEU A 84 15.68 -22.22 12.85
CA LEU A 84 15.68 -23.58 13.37
C LEU A 84 15.97 -23.53 14.86
N ARG A 85 15.18 -24.27 15.65
CA ARG A 85 15.44 -24.48 17.08
C ARG A 85 15.83 -25.92 17.32
N THR A 86 16.85 -26.15 18.13
CA THR A 86 17.16 -27.50 18.60
C THR A 86 16.14 -27.95 19.65
N SER A 87 16.10 -29.24 19.95
CA SER A 87 15.28 -29.79 21.05
C SER A 87 15.59 -29.16 22.42
N SER A 88 16.79 -28.61 22.61
CA SER A 88 17.18 -27.86 23.82
C SER A 88 16.67 -26.41 23.86
N GLY A 89 15.99 -25.96 22.80
CA GLY A 89 15.52 -24.57 22.64
C GLY A 89 16.56 -23.61 22.05
N ALA A 90 17.83 -24.02 21.89
CA ALA A 90 18.86 -23.20 21.28
C ALA A 90 18.54 -22.91 19.80
N ALA A 91 18.59 -21.63 19.42
CA ALA A 91 18.35 -21.19 18.05
C ALA A 91 19.60 -21.31 17.17
N VAL A 92 19.42 -21.82 15.96
CA VAL A 92 20.37 -21.69 14.85
C VAL A 92 20.15 -20.30 14.21
N PRO A 93 21.21 -19.60 13.75
CA PRO A 93 21.06 -18.28 13.14
C PRO A 93 19.94 -18.21 12.11
N SER A 94 19.03 -17.26 12.32
CA SER A 94 17.86 -17.03 11.47
C SER A 94 18.25 -16.68 10.04
N ARG A 95 17.38 -17.00 9.08
CA ARG A 95 17.56 -16.68 7.66
C ARG A 95 16.22 -16.29 7.03
N TYR A 96 16.28 -15.63 5.89
CA TYR A 96 15.12 -15.34 5.05
C TYR A 96 15.08 -16.33 3.88
N THR A 97 13.87 -16.75 3.50
CA THR A 97 13.69 -17.55 2.28
C THR A 97 13.99 -16.73 1.02
N ASP A 98 14.44 -17.41 -0.03
CA ASP A 98 14.55 -16.85 -1.38
C ASP A 98 13.17 -16.65 -2.05
N ARG A 99 13.15 -16.28 -3.34
CA ARG A 99 11.91 -16.05 -4.09
C ARG A 99 11.10 -17.33 -4.32
N GLU A 100 11.75 -18.48 -4.26
CA GLU A 100 11.18 -19.81 -4.39
C GLU A 100 10.74 -20.39 -3.03
N GLY A 101 10.85 -19.60 -1.95
CA GLY A 101 10.48 -20.00 -0.60
C GLY A 101 11.50 -20.94 0.05
N LYS A 102 12.74 -21.00 -0.44
CA LYS A 102 13.77 -21.90 0.05
C LYS A 102 14.78 -21.22 0.95
N VAL A 103 15.30 -21.96 1.91
CA VAL A 103 16.40 -21.52 2.77
C VAL A 103 17.23 -22.73 3.18
N THR A 104 18.56 -22.60 3.15
CA THR A 104 19.47 -23.68 3.53
C THR A 104 20.22 -23.35 4.81
N PHE A 105 20.16 -24.28 5.77
CA PHE A 105 20.92 -24.26 7.00
C PHE A 105 22.04 -25.28 6.89
N SER A 106 23.28 -24.81 6.95
CA SER A 106 24.47 -25.63 6.78
C SER A 106 25.18 -25.89 8.09
N GLY A 107 25.93 -26.99 8.15
CA GLY A 107 26.76 -27.32 9.31
C GLY A 107 25.95 -27.83 10.52
N LEU A 108 24.78 -28.43 10.28
CA LEU A 108 23.92 -28.95 11.34
C LEU A 108 24.44 -30.28 11.89
N ASP A 109 24.23 -30.52 13.18
CA ASP A 109 24.61 -31.73 13.92
C ASP A 109 23.55 -32.83 13.69
N PRO A 110 23.88 -33.94 13.02
CA PRO A 110 22.91 -34.98 12.68
C PRO A 110 22.41 -35.76 13.91
N SER A 111 23.03 -35.60 15.09
CA SER A 111 22.55 -36.20 16.35
C SER A 111 21.44 -35.39 17.02
N ARG A 112 21.23 -34.14 16.60
CA ARG A 112 20.21 -33.25 17.15
C ARG A 112 18.96 -33.25 16.29
N LYS A 113 17.84 -32.97 16.95
CA LYS A 113 16.58 -32.71 16.27
C LYS A 113 16.35 -31.21 16.14
N TYR A 114 15.64 -30.83 15.08
CA TYR A 114 15.44 -29.44 14.70
C TYR A 114 13.96 -29.16 14.47
N THR A 115 13.46 -28.08 15.06
CA THR A 115 12.11 -27.57 14.83
C THR A 115 12.22 -26.29 14.02
N PRO A 116 11.84 -26.31 12.73
CA PRO A 116 11.62 -25.10 11.96
C PRO A 116 10.53 -24.22 12.56
N THR A 117 10.85 -22.93 12.67
CA THR A 117 9.92 -21.89 13.12
C THR A 117 9.88 -20.77 12.10
N LEU A 118 8.67 -20.35 11.75
CA LEU A 118 8.37 -19.25 10.84
C LEU A 118 7.82 -18.10 11.66
N THR A 119 8.29 -16.89 11.40
CA THR A 119 7.73 -15.67 12.01
C THR A 119 7.19 -14.79 10.90
N SER A 120 6.01 -14.19 11.08
CA SER A 120 5.38 -13.29 10.11
C SER A 120 6.06 -11.92 10.05
N LYS A 121 7.34 -11.91 9.65
CA LYS A 121 8.15 -10.71 9.41
C LYS A 121 9.07 -10.90 8.20
N THR A 122 9.42 -9.78 7.58
CA THR A 122 10.32 -9.70 6.41
C THR A 122 11.22 -8.47 6.53
N LEU A 123 12.32 -8.47 5.76
CA LEU A 123 13.16 -7.30 5.53
C LEU A 123 13.00 -6.87 4.06
N THR A 124 12.72 -5.58 3.86
CA THR A 124 12.76 -5.02 2.51
C THR A 124 14.17 -5.04 1.96
N VAL A 125 14.31 -4.84 0.65
CA VAL A 125 15.60 -4.59 -0.01
C VAL A 125 16.39 -3.45 0.64
N ASP A 126 15.69 -2.46 1.21
CA ASP A 126 16.26 -1.27 1.83
C ASP A 126 16.55 -1.49 3.34
N GLY A 127 16.40 -2.72 3.85
CA GLY A 127 16.65 -3.05 5.26
C GLY A 127 15.53 -2.67 6.23
N VAL A 128 14.34 -2.32 5.73
CA VAL A 128 13.19 -1.97 6.56
C VAL A 128 12.50 -3.25 7.04
N GLU A 129 12.42 -3.44 8.35
CA GLU A 129 11.58 -4.52 8.90
C GLU A 129 10.09 -4.22 8.73
N ILE A 130 9.36 -5.20 8.20
CA ILE A 130 7.89 -5.20 8.16
C ILE A 130 7.40 -6.47 8.84
N ALA A 131 6.46 -6.32 9.79
CA ALA A 131 5.93 -7.41 10.58
C ALA A 131 4.40 -7.40 10.58
N VAL A 132 3.80 -8.59 10.48
CA VAL A 132 2.35 -8.78 10.67
C VAL A 132 2.11 -9.20 12.10
N LEU A 133 1.40 -8.38 12.86
CA LEU A 133 1.22 -8.51 14.31
C LEU A 133 -0.19 -9.01 14.64
N ASN A 134 -0.27 -9.98 15.55
CA ASN A 134 -1.54 -10.50 16.05
C ASN A 134 -2.10 -9.60 17.16
N ASN A 135 -3.00 -8.70 16.80
CA ASN A 135 -3.62 -7.78 17.76
C ASN A 135 -4.63 -8.43 18.71
N ARG A 136 -5.07 -9.67 18.44
CA ARG A 136 -6.02 -10.38 19.29
C ARG A 136 -5.36 -11.13 20.44
N ASN A 137 -4.03 -11.10 20.51
CA ASN A 137 -3.26 -11.71 21.58
C ASN A 137 -2.17 -10.74 22.07
N PRO A 138 -2.55 -9.64 22.77
CA PRO A 138 -1.60 -8.68 23.30
C PRO A 138 -0.69 -9.35 24.32
N VAL A 139 0.62 -9.13 24.18
CA VAL A 139 1.65 -9.67 25.09
C VAL A 139 2.06 -8.68 26.18
N ASN A 140 1.72 -7.40 26.00
CA ASN A 140 1.93 -6.36 26.98
C ASN A 140 0.76 -5.35 26.93
N THR A 141 -0.26 -5.58 27.75
CA THR A 141 -1.44 -4.70 27.83
C THR A 141 -1.15 -3.35 28.50
N SER A 142 0.06 -3.11 29.00
CA SER A 142 0.48 -1.78 29.47
C SER A 142 1.20 -0.96 28.40
N ALA A 143 1.61 -1.59 27.30
CA ALA A 143 2.30 -0.91 26.22
C ALA A 143 1.35 0.03 25.46
N GLU A 144 1.82 1.26 25.26
CA GLU A 144 1.12 2.27 24.48
C GLU A 144 1.40 2.13 22.98
N THR A 145 2.46 1.40 22.59
CA THR A 145 2.86 1.17 21.20
C THR A 145 2.39 -0.18 20.67
N VAL A 146 2.06 -0.24 19.38
CA VAL A 146 1.63 -1.42 18.63
C VAL A 146 2.72 -2.50 18.63
N ARG A 147 3.98 -2.14 18.40
CA ARG A 147 5.12 -3.08 18.35
C ARG A 147 5.51 -3.68 19.69
N GLU A 148 5.32 -2.98 20.80
CA GLU A 148 5.57 -3.53 22.14
C GLU A 148 4.37 -4.33 22.66
N ARG A 149 3.16 -3.93 22.26
CA ARG A 149 1.91 -4.57 22.70
C ARG A 149 1.65 -5.91 22.01
N TYR A 150 1.95 -6.03 20.72
CA TYR A 150 1.62 -7.21 19.92
C TYR A 150 2.86 -7.93 19.40
N ARG A 151 2.76 -9.24 19.21
CA ARG A 151 3.83 -10.04 18.58
C ARG A 151 3.47 -10.47 17.17
N PRO A 152 4.48 -10.70 16.31
CA PRO A 152 4.26 -11.41 15.07
C PRO A 152 3.68 -12.81 15.30
N TYR A 153 2.98 -13.33 14.29
CA TYR A 153 2.60 -14.74 14.24
C TYR A 153 3.85 -15.62 14.19
N VAL A 154 3.78 -16.76 14.89
CA VAL A 154 4.86 -17.74 14.95
C VAL A 154 4.28 -19.13 14.70
N ASN A 155 4.68 -19.76 13.61
CA ASN A 155 4.28 -21.12 13.27
C ASN A 155 5.48 -22.05 13.38
N SER A 156 5.34 -23.17 14.09
CA SER A 156 6.37 -24.20 14.15
C SER A 156 5.92 -25.43 13.39
N SER A 157 6.80 -26.03 12.59
CA SER A 157 6.51 -27.32 11.96
C SER A 157 6.74 -28.47 12.95
N ALA A 158 6.45 -29.69 12.50
CA ALA A 158 6.90 -30.89 13.21
C ALA A 158 8.43 -30.90 13.36
N GLU A 159 8.89 -31.52 14.45
CA GLU A 159 10.31 -31.74 14.72
C GLU A 159 10.92 -32.62 13.63
N PHE A 160 12.00 -32.14 13.03
CA PHE A 160 12.80 -32.84 12.03
C PHE A 160 13.89 -33.68 12.70
N THR A 161 13.88 -34.99 12.40
CA THR A 161 14.94 -35.93 12.81
C THR A 161 15.85 -36.18 11.60
N PRO A 162 17.13 -35.77 11.64
CA PRO A 162 18.04 -35.94 10.51
C PRO A 162 18.30 -37.41 10.15
N ASP A 163 18.35 -37.70 8.84
CA ASP A 163 18.92 -38.95 8.34
C ASP A 163 20.45 -38.85 8.41
N THR A 164 21.05 -39.56 9.36
CA THR A 164 22.50 -39.59 9.58
C THR A 164 23.31 -40.07 8.37
N ARG A 165 22.67 -40.64 7.34
CA ARG A 165 23.30 -41.10 6.10
C ARG A 165 23.27 -40.07 4.97
N ARG A 166 22.63 -38.91 5.16
CA ARG A 166 22.45 -37.88 4.12
C ARG A 166 23.07 -36.56 4.54
N ALA A 167 24.09 -36.13 3.80
CA ALA A 167 24.71 -34.82 3.98
C ALA A 167 23.83 -33.65 3.48
N LYS A 168 22.85 -33.90 2.61
CA LYS A 168 21.89 -32.90 2.11
C LYS A 168 20.48 -33.45 2.27
N GLN A 169 19.64 -32.70 2.96
CA GLN A 169 18.28 -33.09 3.29
C GLN A 169 17.33 -31.93 3.04
N SER A 170 16.06 -32.22 2.79
CA SER A 170 15.05 -31.20 2.57
C SER A 170 13.75 -31.53 3.27
N VAL A 171 13.04 -30.49 3.67
CA VAL A 171 11.69 -30.58 4.22
C VAL A 171 10.83 -29.46 3.64
N THR A 172 9.57 -29.79 3.35
CA THR A 172 8.58 -28.82 2.88
C THR A 172 7.60 -28.52 4.00
N ILE A 173 7.38 -27.24 4.27
CA ILE A 173 6.39 -26.74 5.23
C ILE A 173 5.29 -26.07 4.43
N VAL A 174 4.05 -26.49 4.65
CA VAL A 174 2.87 -25.88 4.02
C VAL A 174 1.98 -25.31 5.11
N ILE A 175 1.73 -24.00 5.06
CA ILE A 175 0.84 -23.30 5.98
C ILE A 175 -0.57 -23.30 5.36
N PRO A 176 -1.54 -24.00 5.95
CA PRO A 176 -2.85 -24.22 5.32
C PRO A 176 -3.71 -22.95 5.35
N LEU A 177 -4.65 -22.86 4.40
CA LEU A 177 -5.62 -21.76 4.30
C LEU A 177 -6.60 -21.71 5.48
N GLY A 178 -6.73 -22.82 6.22
CA GLY A 178 -7.73 -22.96 7.28
C GLY A 178 -9.12 -23.35 6.77
N TYR A 179 -9.25 -23.80 5.52
CA TYR A 179 -10.49 -24.38 5.00
C TYR A 179 -10.68 -25.82 5.46
N ASP A 180 -11.79 -26.09 6.14
CA ASP A 180 -12.20 -27.40 6.59
C ASP A 180 -13.09 -28.05 5.52
N ARG A 181 -12.60 -29.14 4.93
CA ARG A 181 -13.24 -29.82 3.79
C ARG A 181 -14.51 -30.58 4.18
N ASP A 182 -14.61 -31.02 5.43
CA ASP A 182 -15.73 -31.82 5.91
C ASP A 182 -16.93 -30.92 6.19
N THR A 183 -16.67 -29.78 6.84
CA THR A 183 -17.70 -28.76 7.14
C THR A 183 -17.91 -27.75 6.02
N LYS A 184 -17.03 -27.75 5.02
CA LYS A 184 -16.98 -26.80 3.90
C LYS A 184 -16.88 -25.34 4.32
N LYS A 185 -16.17 -25.06 5.41
CA LYS A 185 -16.07 -23.73 6.02
C LYS A 185 -14.63 -23.31 6.25
N LEU A 186 -14.39 -21.99 6.19
CA LEU A 186 -13.17 -21.41 6.72
C LEU A 186 -13.22 -21.40 8.25
N VAL A 187 -12.15 -21.86 8.89
CA VAL A 187 -12.02 -21.93 10.35
C VAL A 187 -10.97 -20.93 10.79
N ASP A 188 -11.38 -19.87 11.48
CA ASP A 188 -10.50 -18.75 11.86
C ASP A 188 -9.28 -19.18 12.69
N SER A 189 -9.45 -20.13 13.61
CA SER A 189 -8.33 -20.66 14.40
C SER A 189 -7.30 -21.45 13.58
N ARG A 190 -7.57 -21.70 12.29
CA ARG A 190 -6.67 -22.40 11.36
C ARG A 190 -6.20 -21.51 10.20
N ARG A 191 -6.62 -20.23 10.14
CA ARG A 191 -6.32 -19.27 9.05
C ARG A 191 -4.96 -18.60 9.16
N GLU A 192 -3.96 -19.33 9.65
CA GLU A 192 -2.62 -18.76 9.92
C GLU A 192 -1.88 -18.37 8.63
N SER A 193 -2.21 -18.96 7.47
CA SER A 193 -1.60 -18.61 6.19
C SER A 193 -1.79 -17.14 5.82
N GLY A 194 -2.84 -16.48 6.34
CA GLY A 194 -3.12 -15.07 6.11
C GLY A 194 -1.96 -14.15 6.45
N ALA A 195 -1.33 -14.34 7.61
CA ALA A 195 -0.18 -13.53 8.03
C ALA A 195 1.02 -13.68 7.07
N TYR A 196 1.19 -14.87 6.48
CA TYR A 196 2.30 -15.15 5.56
C TYR A 196 2.00 -14.74 4.12
N ALA A 197 0.73 -14.78 3.70
CA ALA A 197 0.27 -14.18 2.45
C ALA A 197 0.53 -12.67 2.44
N ILE A 198 0.20 -11.98 3.54
CA ILE A 198 0.50 -10.56 3.72
C ILE A 198 2.01 -10.29 3.58
N ILE A 199 2.87 -11.11 4.18
CA ILE A 199 4.33 -10.98 4.06
C ILE A 199 4.82 -11.14 2.60
N ASP A 200 4.28 -12.10 1.85
CA ASP A 200 4.62 -12.30 0.45
C ASP A 200 4.21 -11.11 -0.42
N TYR A 201 2.99 -10.58 -0.21
CA TYR A 201 2.48 -9.41 -0.94
C TYR A 201 3.29 -8.15 -0.64
N VAL A 202 3.62 -7.91 0.63
CA VAL A 202 4.52 -6.82 1.06
C VAL A 202 5.88 -6.94 0.38
N SER A 203 6.47 -8.13 0.40
CA SER A 203 7.79 -8.38 -0.19
C SER A 203 7.77 -8.16 -1.70
N THR A 204 6.68 -8.56 -2.36
CA THR A 204 6.45 -8.33 -3.80
C THR A 204 6.34 -6.84 -4.11
N HIS A 205 5.54 -6.08 -3.35
CA HIS A 205 5.41 -4.62 -3.50
C HIS A 205 6.75 -3.90 -3.31
N GLN A 206 7.50 -4.26 -2.26
CA GLN A 206 8.78 -3.61 -1.96
C GLN A 206 9.83 -3.91 -3.02
N GLN A 207 9.89 -5.14 -3.53
CA GLN A 207 10.74 -5.46 -4.67
C GLN A 207 10.33 -4.66 -5.91
N PHE A 208 9.04 -4.57 -6.22
CA PHE A 208 8.52 -3.81 -7.35
C PHE A 208 8.92 -2.32 -7.29
N LEU A 209 8.78 -1.69 -6.12
CA LEU A 209 9.22 -0.30 -5.93
C LEU A 209 10.74 -0.12 -5.98
N SER A 210 11.50 -1.11 -5.52
CA SER A 210 12.97 -1.11 -5.59
C SER A 210 13.46 -1.19 -7.03
N ASP A 211 12.84 -2.05 -7.83
CA ASP A 211 13.16 -2.20 -9.25
C ASP A 211 12.80 -0.92 -10.00
N ALA A 212 11.63 -0.33 -9.70
CA ALA A 212 11.18 0.89 -10.37
C ALA A 212 12.00 2.15 -10.04
N ARG A 213 12.62 2.23 -8.85
CA ARG A 213 13.47 3.37 -8.45
C ARG A 213 14.94 3.23 -8.86
N ASN A 214 15.32 2.14 -9.54
CA ASN A 214 16.72 1.79 -9.80
C ASN A 214 17.59 1.78 -8.53
N SER A 215 17.08 1.22 -7.43
CA SER A 215 17.78 1.12 -6.13
C SER A 215 18.22 2.44 -5.47
N VAL A 216 17.65 3.60 -5.83
CA VAL A 216 17.88 4.86 -5.10
C VAL A 216 17.24 4.76 -3.71
N SER A 217 18.02 4.35 -2.71
CA SER A 217 17.57 4.30 -1.33
C SER A 217 17.31 5.72 -0.81
N ARG A 218 16.17 5.89 -0.15
CA ARG A 218 15.90 7.02 0.75
C ARG A 218 15.95 6.46 2.16
N GLY A 219 17.07 6.66 2.84
CA GLY A 219 17.48 6.00 4.08
C GLY A 219 16.62 6.25 5.33
N ASP A 220 15.41 6.79 5.18
CA ASP A 220 14.55 7.26 6.27
C ASP A 220 13.22 6.52 6.35
N GLN A 221 13.08 5.36 5.70
CA GLN A 221 11.86 4.56 5.81
C GLN A 221 11.74 3.91 7.21
N PRO A 222 10.71 4.23 7.99
CA PRO A 222 10.50 3.61 9.30
C PRO A 222 10.04 2.15 9.16
N HIS A 223 10.27 1.35 10.20
CA HIS A 223 9.67 0.03 10.31
C HIS A 223 8.14 0.11 10.24
N LEU A 224 7.51 -0.86 9.57
CA LEU A 224 6.06 -0.87 9.37
C LEU A 224 5.40 -2.03 10.11
N SER A 225 4.35 -1.74 10.86
CA SER A 225 3.53 -2.74 11.54
C SER A 225 2.26 -3.02 10.73
N ILE A 226 1.94 -4.27 10.44
CA ILE A 226 0.66 -4.64 9.83
C ILE A 226 -0.16 -5.34 10.90
N VAL A 227 -1.22 -4.69 11.36
CA VAL A 227 -2.13 -5.20 12.39
C VAL A 227 -3.21 -6.01 11.70
N TRP A 228 -3.18 -7.33 11.90
CA TRP A 228 -4.11 -8.26 11.25
C TRP A 228 -4.47 -9.44 12.17
N SER A 229 -5.72 -9.89 12.06
CA SER A 229 -6.16 -11.18 12.60
C SER A 229 -7.39 -11.68 11.82
N PRO A 230 -7.71 -12.98 11.89
CA PRO A 230 -8.95 -13.52 11.32
C PRO A 230 -10.25 -12.88 11.85
N SER A 231 -10.19 -12.15 12.98
CA SER A 231 -11.36 -11.47 13.55
C SER A 231 -11.32 -9.95 13.39
N ASN A 232 -10.27 -9.38 12.79
CA ASN A 232 -10.21 -7.95 12.52
C ASN A 232 -11.31 -7.57 11.55
N LYS A 233 -12.10 -6.56 11.89
CA LYS A 233 -13.17 -6.03 11.05
C LYS A 233 -13.14 -4.51 11.00
N GLY A 234 -13.65 -3.97 9.89
CA GLY A 234 -14.07 -2.58 9.77
C GLY A 234 -15.48 -2.36 10.35
N GLY A 235 -16.08 -1.23 9.98
CA GLY A 235 -17.47 -0.90 10.31
C GLY A 235 -17.72 -0.52 11.77
N GLY A 236 -16.68 -0.24 12.55
CA GLY A 236 -16.82 0.38 13.88
C GLY A 236 -17.33 1.82 13.81
N ASN A 237 -17.70 2.38 14.96
CA ASN A 237 -18.08 3.79 15.06
C ASN A 237 -16.92 4.71 14.69
N GLU A 238 -17.21 5.86 14.09
CA GLU A 238 -16.18 6.84 13.74
C GLU A 238 -15.40 7.32 14.98
N GLY A 239 -14.06 7.35 14.87
CA GLY A 239 -13.18 7.77 15.95
C GLY A 239 -12.92 6.72 17.04
N GLU A 240 -13.47 5.50 16.92
CA GLU A 240 -13.20 4.40 17.84
C GLU A 240 -12.25 3.37 17.20
N TYR A 241 -10.97 3.41 17.58
CA TYR A 241 -9.97 2.43 17.20
C TYR A 241 -9.68 1.50 18.38
N ARG A 242 -10.30 0.31 18.38
CA ARG A 242 -10.19 -0.70 19.44
C ARG A 242 -9.34 -1.85 18.91
N LEU A 243 -8.02 -1.65 18.93
CA LEU A 243 -7.08 -2.53 18.25
C LEU A 243 -7.01 -3.91 18.89
N ASP A 244 -7.02 -4.02 20.23
CA ASP A 244 -7.08 -5.35 20.89
C ASP A 244 -8.30 -6.16 20.47
N GLU A 245 -9.41 -5.47 20.14
CA GLU A 245 -10.67 -6.08 19.74
C GLU A 245 -10.78 -6.38 18.25
N GLY A 246 -9.85 -5.86 17.44
CA GLY A 246 -9.94 -5.94 15.98
C GLY A 246 -11.12 -5.15 15.45
N ILE A 247 -11.40 -3.96 15.99
CA ILE A 247 -12.47 -3.08 15.52
C ILE A 247 -11.88 -1.71 15.20
N VAL A 248 -12.07 -1.29 13.96
CA VAL A 248 -11.73 0.06 13.48
C VAL A 248 -12.91 0.67 12.72
N PRO A 249 -12.94 2.00 12.54
CA PRO A 249 -13.98 2.65 11.75
C PRO A 249 -13.93 2.25 10.26
N SER A 250 -15.05 2.41 9.56
CA SER A 250 -15.14 2.44 8.09
C SER A 250 -14.63 1.17 7.37
N SER A 251 -13.71 1.30 6.40
CA SER A 251 -13.40 0.34 5.33
C SER A 251 -12.76 -0.96 5.77
N GLY A 252 -12.24 -1.08 7.00
CA GLY A 252 -11.54 -2.29 7.47
C GLY A 252 -10.11 -2.46 6.96
N ALA A 253 -9.60 -1.52 6.14
CA ALA A 253 -8.19 -1.38 5.82
C ALA A 253 -7.79 0.09 5.72
N TYR A 254 -6.63 0.45 6.27
CA TYR A 254 -6.05 1.79 6.11
C TYR A 254 -4.56 1.81 6.50
N SER A 255 -3.83 2.74 5.89
CA SER A 255 -2.43 3.06 6.19
C SER A 255 -2.28 4.37 6.96
N ALA A 256 -1.75 4.29 8.17
CA ALA A 256 -1.52 5.44 9.06
C ALA A 256 -0.02 5.69 9.27
N SER A 257 0.34 6.97 9.47
CA SER A 257 1.70 7.37 9.83
C SER A 257 2.00 7.25 11.33
N GLY A 258 0.98 6.98 12.13
CA GLY A 258 0.99 7.01 13.58
C GLY A 258 -0.42 6.96 14.13
N TYR A 259 -0.52 6.94 15.45
CA TYR A 259 -1.77 6.83 16.22
C TYR A 259 -1.57 7.51 17.56
N ARG A 260 -2.64 7.80 18.28
CA ARG A 260 -2.57 8.22 19.69
C ARG A 260 -2.27 7.01 20.57
N ALA A 261 -1.55 7.24 21.66
CA ALA A 261 -1.22 6.21 22.64
C ALA A 261 -2.42 5.29 22.97
N LEU A 262 -2.17 3.98 23.02
CA LEU A 262 -3.18 2.99 23.38
C LEU A 262 -3.39 2.96 24.90
N ASP A 263 -4.64 2.76 25.33
CA ASP A 263 -4.94 2.47 26.74
C ASP A 263 -4.73 0.98 27.08
N ALA A 264 -5.06 0.60 28.32
CA ALA A 264 -4.87 -0.77 28.79
C ALA A 264 -5.70 -1.82 28.00
N ASN A 265 -6.81 -1.39 27.40
CA ASN A 265 -7.71 -2.22 26.60
C ASN A 265 -7.40 -2.14 25.10
N GLY A 266 -6.26 -1.56 24.71
CA GLY A 266 -5.86 -1.41 23.32
C GLY A 266 -6.73 -0.42 22.53
N VAL A 267 -7.39 0.51 23.22
CA VAL A 267 -8.17 1.58 22.58
C VAL A 267 -7.29 2.81 22.36
N GLU A 268 -7.34 3.38 21.17
CA GLU A 268 -6.67 4.64 20.87
C GLU A 268 -7.25 5.78 21.71
N LYS A 269 -6.41 6.42 22.53
CA LYS A 269 -6.84 7.53 23.40
C LYS A 269 -7.22 8.74 22.55
N LYS A 270 -8.45 9.28 22.76
CA LYS A 270 -8.89 10.54 22.14
C LYS A 270 -7.94 11.72 22.44
N THR A 271 -7.38 11.75 23.65
CA THR A 271 -6.44 12.76 24.13
C THR A 271 -5.16 12.10 24.67
N GLY A 272 -4.35 11.54 23.76
CA GLY A 272 -3.05 10.93 24.08
C GLY A 272 -1.87 11.57 23.35
N ALA A 273 -0.64 11.22 23.74
CA ALA A 273 0.54 11.52 22.95
C ALA A 273 0.41 10.88 21.55
N PHE A 274 0.85 11.59 20.51
CA PHE A 274 0.90 11.01 19.17
C PHE A 274 2.17 10.18 19.04
N ILE A 275 2.00 8.90 18.71
CA ILE A 275 3.08 7.95 18.47
C ILE A 275 3.30 7.90 16.96
N SER A 276 4.50 8.31 16.54
CA SER A 276 4.91 8.31 15.14
C SER A 276 5.41 6.93 14.68
N GLU A 277 4.60 5.89 14.91
CA GLU A 277 4.86 4.53 14.42
C GLU A 277 3.86 4.21 13.29
N PRO A 278 4.32 4.07 12.04
CA PRO A 278 3.41 3.76 10.95
C PRO A 278 2.89 2.34 11.04
N TYR A 279 1.61 2.19 10.73
CA TYR A 279 0.97 0.89 10.68
C TYR A 279 -0.09 0.83 9.60
N ILE A 280 -0.37 -0.39 9.16
CA ILE A 280 -1.53 -0.73 8.35
C ILE A 280 -2.44 -1.58 9.21
N TYR A 281 -3.72 -1.24 9.29
CA TYR A 281 -4.74 -2.16 9.77
C TYR A 281 -5.32 -2.92 8.58
N LEU A 282 -5.57 -4.21 8.74
CA LEU A 282 -6.18 -5.05 7.71
C LEU A 282 -7.25 -5.96 8.32
N SER A 283 -8.44 -5.98 7.70
CA SER A 283 -9.52 -6.90 8.06
C SER A 283 -9.17 -8.33 7.67
N GLY A 284 -9.51 -9.26 8.54
CA GLY A 284 -9.53 -10.69 8.24
C GLY A 284 -10.88 -11.32 8.55
N SER A 285 -11.87 -10.55 9.00
CA SER A 285 -13.15 -11.09 9.46
C SER A 285 -13.98 -11.67 8.31
N GLN A 286 -14.46 -12.89 8.52
CA GLN A 286 -15.42 -13.54 7.63
C GLN A 286 -16.76 -12.79 7.59
N ASP A 287 -17.09 -12.00 8.61
CA ASP A 287 -18.32 -11.20 8.69
C ASP A 287 -18.20 -9.82 8.02
N PHE A 288 -17.02 -9.50 7.47
CA PHE A 288 -16.76 -8.20 6.83
C PHE A 288 -16.09 -8.35 5.47
N GLU A 289 -14.80 -8.70 5.44
CA GLU A 289 -14.00 -8.93 4.24
C GLU A 289 -12.70 -9.63 4.65
N ILE A 290 -12.35 -10.71 3.93
CA ILE A 290 -11.12 -11.50 4.17
C ILE A 290 -9.96 -10.93 3.35
N MET A 291 -9.55 -9.71 3.68
CA MET A 291 -8.66 -8.90 2.84
C MET A 291 -7.25 -9.48 2.70
N GLU A 292 -6.83 -10.39 3.57
CA GLU A 292 -5.54 -11.06 3.43
C GLU A 292 -5.45 -12.01 2.23
N GLN A 293 -6.60 -12.34 1.61
CA GLN A 293 -6.67 -13.14 0.38
C GLN A 293 -6.66 -12.28 -0.89
N ASP A 294 -6.78 -10.95 -0.78
CA ASP A 294 -6.74 -10.03 -1.90
C ASP A 294 -5.44 -9.19 -1.86
N PRO A 295 -4.48 -9.43 -2.77
CA PRO A 295 -3.26 -8.65 -2.82
C PRO A 295 -3.53 -7.16 -3.12
N LEU A 296 -4.64 -6.80 -3.77
CA LEU A 296 -4.89 -5.42 -4.15
C LEU A 296 -5.03 -4.50 -2.95
N ILE A 297 -5.88 -4.84 -1.98
CA ILE A 297 -6.19 -3.96 -0.85
C ILE A 297 -4.94 -3.74 -0.01
N LEU A 298 -4.23 -4.81 0.34
CA LEU A 298 -2.99 -4.69 1.10
C LEU A 298 -1.95 -3.86 0.35
N ILE A 299 -1.73 -4.14 -0.94
CA ILE A 299 -0.74 -3.40 -1.73
C ILE A 299 -1.16 -1.93 -1.88
N HIS A 300 -2.46 -1.64 -2.01
CA HIS A 300 -2.99 -0.27 -2.00
C HIS A 300 -2.59 0.47 -0.71
N GLU A 301 -2.79 -0.14 0.46
CA GLU A 301 -2.35 0.46 1.73
C GLU A 301 -0.83 0.59 1.85
N MET A 302 -0.08 -0.37 1.30
CA MET A 302 1.38 -0.31 1.20
C MET A 302 1.84 0.83 0.28
N VAL A 303 1.09 1.17 -0.77
CA VAL A 303 1.37 2.33 -1.61
C VAL A 303 1.17 3.61 -0.81
N HIS A 304 0.16 3.74 0.04
CA HIS A 304 0.04 4.92 0.90
C HIS A 304 1.19 5.09 1.89
N TYR A 305 1.69 3.98 2.45
CA TYR A 305 2.93 3.99 3.22
C TYR A 305 4.09 4.52 2.36
N SER A 306 4.24 3.98 1.15
CA SER A 306 5.30 4.36 0.22
C SER A 306 5.18 5.82 -0.24
N GLN A 307 3.95 6.31 -0.48
CA GLN A 307 3.68 7.67 -0.89
C GLN A 307 4.14 8.70 0.13
N ARG A 308 4.15 8.33 1.41
CA ARG A 308 4.54 9.22 2.51
C ARG A 308 6.06 9.34 2.66
N TRP A 309 6.78 8.24 2.47
CA TRP A 309 8.21 8.16 2.80
C TRP A 309 9.11 8.20 1.56
N LEU A 310 8.59 7.75 0.42
CA LEU A 310 9.35 7.54 -0.81
C LEU A 310 8.88 8.44 -1.95
N MET A 311 7.60 8.79 -1.92
CA MET A 311 7.02 9.75 -2.83
C MET A 311 6.65 11.02 -2.04
N ARG A 312 6.05 11.98 -2.74
CA ARG A 312 5.45 13.16 -2.13
C ARG A 312 3.95 12.92 -1.91
N LYS A 313 3.47 13.04 -0.67
CA LYS A 313 2.03 12.92 -0.31
C LYS A 313 1.42 14.27 0.04
N THR A 314 0.44 14.73 -0.74
CA THR A 314 -0.30 16.00 -0.50
C THR A 314 -1.81 15.83 -0.66
N THR A 315 -2.36 14.72 -0.17
CA THR A 315 -3.81 14.44 -0.17
C THR A 315 -4.46 14.89 1.13
N PRO A 316 -5.72 15.36 1.10
CA PRO A 316 -6.51 15.56 2.30
C PRO A 316 -6.99 14.27 2.97
N ALA A 317 -6.86 13.11 2.30
CA ALA A 317 -7.42 11.83 2.72
C ALA A 317 -8.96 11.89 2.88
N GLY A 318 -9.52 10.92 3.59
CA GLY A 318 -10.93 10.89 3.98
C GLY A 318 -11.78 9.86 3.25
N SER A 319 -13.06 9.81 3.62
CA SER A 319 -14.02 8.88 3.02
C SER A 319 -14.17 9.16 1.53
N HIS A 320 -14.09 8.10 0.74
CA HIS A 320 -14.17 8.18 -0.71
C HIS A 320 -14.61 6.85 -1.31
N SER A 321 -14.98 6.89 -2.58
CA SER A 321 -15.25 5.71 -3.40
C SER A 321 -14.42 5.75 -4.68
N THR A 322 -14.21 4.58 -5.28
CA THR A 322 -13.46 4.52 -6.55
C THR A 322 -14.21 5.25 -7.69
N VAL A 323 -15.55 5.27 -7.65
CA VAL A 323 -16.43 5.73 -8.74
C VAL A 323 -17.64 6.51 -8.20
N GLY A 324 -18.15 7.46 -8.98
CA GLY A 324 -19.41 8.16 -8.70
C GLY A 324 -19.29 9.36 -7.76
N GLU A 325 -18.08 9.66 -7.29
CA GLU A 325 -17.79 10.85 -6.50
C GLU A 325 -17.00 11.89 -7.33
N TRP A 326 -17.10 13.16 -6.91
CA TRP A 326 -16.35 14.28 -7.46
C TRP A 326 -15.34 14.71 -6.41
N GLN A 327 -14.16 14.12 -6.46
CA GLN A 327 -13.15 14.23 -5.41
C GLN A 327 -12.19 15.39 -5.66
N ASP A 328 -11.52 15.81 -4.60
CA ASP A 328 -10.30 16.62 -4.70
C ASP A 328 -9.27 15.89 -5.59
N PHE A 329 -8.66 16.57 -6.57
CA PHE A 329 -7.74 15.93 -7.51
C PHE A 329 -6.50 15.34 -6.84
N THR A 330 -6.09 15.89 -5.69
CA THR A 330 -4.96 15.35 -4.93
C THR A 330 -5.36 14.01 -4.31
N LEU A 331 -6.61 13.89 -3.82
CA LEU A 331 -7.16 12.62 -3.34
C LEU A 331 -7.23 11.62 -4.49
N SER A 332 -7.88 11.98 -5.61
CA SER A 332 -8.01 11.10 -6.77
C SER A 332 -6.67 10.61 -7.30
N LEU A 333 -5.66 11.48 -7.35
CA LEU A 333 -4.30 11.10 -7.72
C LEU A 333 -3.72 10.08 -6.73
N HIS A 334 -3.80 10.36 -5.44
CA HIS A 334 -3.18 9.53 -4.41
C HIS A 334 -3.82 8.15 -4.29
N GLU A 335 -5.14 8.10 -4.24
CA GLU A 335 -5.91 6.87 -4.21
C GLU A 335 -5.74 6.10 -5.53
N GLY A 336 -5.76 6.81 -6.67
CA GLY A 336 -5.70 6.14 -7.96
C GLY A 336 -4.32 5.59 -8.28
N VAL A 337 -3.26 6.19 -7.72
CA VAL A 337 -1.92 5.59 -7.72
C VAL A 337 -1.87 4.36 -6.80
N ALA A 338 -2.50 4.44 -5.62
CA ALA A 338 -2.58 3.33 -4.67
C ALA A 338 -3.30 2.12 -5.25
N THR A 339 -4.34 2.33 -6.04
CA THR A 339 -5.03 1.27 -6.78
C THR A 339 -4.34 0.89 -8.10
N GLY A 340 -3.68 1.83 -8.79
CA GLY A 340 -3.02 1.56 -10.08
C GLY A 340 -1.76 0.69 -9.98
N ILE A 341 -0.97 0.83 -8.92
CA ILE A 341 0.24 0.03 -8.69
C ILE A 341 -0.02 -1.48 -8.54
N PRO A 342 -0.99 -1.95 -7.72
CA PRO A 342 -1.29 -3.37 -7.63
C PRO A 342 -1.71 -3.99 -8.97
N LEU A 343 -2.38 -3.23 -9.86
CA LEU A 343 -2.70 -3.70 -11.22
C LEU A 343 -1.44 -4.02 -12.03
N MET A 344 -0.40 -3.18 -11.91
CA MET A 344 0.89 -3.42 -12.57
C MET A 344 1.64 -4.61 -11.95
N ILE A 345 1.62 -4.75 -10.62
CA ILE A 345 2.27 -5.87 -9.91
C ILE A 345 1.63 -7.21 -10.32
N THR A 346 0.30 -7.27 -10.31
CA THR A 346 -0.47 -8.46 -10.68
C THR A 346 -0.54 -8.69 -12.19
N LYS A 347 -0.13 -7.69 -12.99
CA LYS A 347 -0.22 -7.67 -14.45
C LYS A 347 -1.64 -7.96 -14.96
N SER A 348 -2.64 -7.46 -14.24
CA SER A 348 -4.05 -7.67 -14.52
C SER A 348 -4.81 -6.34 -14.40
N PRO A 349 -5.70 -6.00 -15.37
CA PRO A 349 -6.64 -4.90 -15.18
C PRO A 349 -7.76 -5.27 -14.22
N ILE A 350 -7.86 -6.54 -13.85
CA ILE A 350 -9.01 -7.11 -13.17
C ILE A 350 -8.63 -7.45 -11.74
N THR A 351 -9.52 -7.07 -10.85
CA THR A 351 -9.37 -7.20 -9.40
C THR A 351 -10.54 -8.01 -8.87
N GLU A 352 -10.28 -8.82 -7.86
CA GLU A 352 -11.26 -9.74 -7.27
C GLU A 352 -11.22 -9.60 -5.75
N ARG A 353 -12.31 -9.09 -5.17
CA ARG A 353 -12.49 -8.92 -3.72
C ARG A 353 -13.43 -9.98 -3.16
N ILE A 354 -13.10 -10.56 -2.00
CA ILE A 354 -13.91 -11.62 -1.38
C ILE A 354 -14.64 -11.09 -0.15
N PHE A 355 -15.96 -11.02 -0.24
CA PHE A 355 -16.83 -10.48 0.83
C PHE A 355 -17.97 -11.46 1.17
N PRO A 356 -18.49 -11.43 2.39
CA PRO A 356 -19.59 -12.30 2.81
C PRO A 356 -20.90 -11.90 2.13
N GLN A 357 -21.73 -12.90 1.89
CA GLN A 357 -23.12 -12.75 1.49
C GLN A 357 -23.97 -13.85 2.15
N GLY A 358 -24.71 -13.48 3.19
CA GLY A 358 -25.42 -14.45 4.02
C GLY A 358 -24.43 -15.43 4.65
N ALA A 359 -24.68 -16.73 4.50
CA ALA A 359 -23.80 -17.79 4.99
C ALA A 359 -22.65 -18.16 4.02
N ASN A 360 -22.53 -17.47 2.88
CA ASN A 360 -21.58 -17.77 1.80
C ASN A 360 -20.66 -16.58 1.51
N PHE A 361 -19.73 -16.75 0.58
CA PHE A 361 -18.86 -15.69 0.08
C PHE A 361 -19.11 -15.40 -1.40
N ARG A 362 -18.90 -14.15 -1.81
CA ARG A 362 -18.89 -13.72 -3.22
C ARG A 362 -17.60 -13.05 -3.61
N VAL A 363 -17.34 -13.06 -4.91
CA VAL A 363 -16.23 -12.33 -5.52
C VAL A 363 -16.77 -11.12 -6.28
N SER A 364 -16.36 -9.92 -5.86
CA SER A 364 -16.60 -8.68 -6.61
C SER A 364 -15.47 -8.51 -7.61
N ARG A 365 -15.81 -8.45 -8.89
CA ARG A 365 -14.84 -8.25 -9.97
C ARG A 365 -14.93 -6.82 -10.49
N ARG A 366 -13.80 -6.11 -10.54
CA ARG A 366 -13.70 -4.79 -11.17
C ARG A 366 -12.62 -4.80 -12.24
N ASP A 367 -12.97 -4.35 -13.45
CA ASP A 367 -12.07 -4.30 -14.61
C ASP A 367 -11.66 -2.87 -14.92
N TYR A 368 -10.40 -2.52 -14.66
CA TYR A 368 -9.80 -1.19 -14.86
C TYR A 368 -9.31 -0.92 -16.28
N SER A 369 -9.40 -1.88 -17.22
CA SER A 369 -9.13 -1.63 -18.63
C SER A 369 -10.18 -0.71 -19.26
N GLN A 370 -11.42 -0.82 -18.76
CA GLN A 370 -12.55 0.01 -19.16
C GLN A 370 -12.71 1.18 -18.19
N VAL A 371 -12.91 2.36 -18.76
CA VAL A 371 -13.32 3.52 -17.98
C VAL A 371 -14.84 3.49 -17.88
N ILE A 372 -15.36 3.52 -16.64
CA ILE A 372 -16.78 3.39 -16.36
C ILE A 372 -17.47 4.76 -16.58
N GLU A 373 -18.66 4.73 -17.19
CA GLU A 373 -19.62 5.82 -17.42
C GLU A 373 -19.07 7.23 -17.71
N ALA A 374 -19.19 7.66 -18.96
CA ALA A 374 -18.65 8.93 -19.47
C ALA A 374 -19.12 10.20 -18.72
N SER A 375 -20.28 10.18 -18.06
CA SER A 375 -20.86 11.36 -17.39
C SER A 375 -20.21 11.68 -16.04
N THR A 376 -19.49 10.74 -15.42
CA THR A 376 -18.79 10.98 -14.14
C THR A 376 -17.27 10.89 -14.27
N GLN A 377 -16.72 10.72 -15.47
CA GLN A 377 -15.29 10.52 -15.66
C GLN A 377 -14.48 11.83 -15.60
N GLY A 378 -13.30 11.80 -14.97
CA GLY A 378 -12.33 12.89 -15.02
C GLY A 378 -11.22 12.82 -13.98
N TRP A 379 -10.36 13.84 -13.97
CA TRP A 379 -9.23 14.00 -13.05
C TRP A 379 -9.61 14.05 -11.55
N PHE A 380 -10.90 14.19 -11.25
CA PHE A 380 -11.52 14.18 -9.91
C PHE A 380 -12.05 12.78 -9.50
N GLN A 381 -11.63 11.70 -10.16
CA GLN A 381 -11.94 10.33 -9.74
C GLN A 381 -10.70 9.46 -9.60
N GLU A 382 -10.63 8.72 -8.49
CA GLU A 382 -9.66 7.65 -8.28
C GLU A 382 -9.60 6.70 -9.49
N ARG A 383 -10.77 6.21 -9.94
CA ARG A 383 -10.86 5.24 -11.02
C ARG A 383 -10.18 5.71 -12.31
N THR A 384 -10.31 6.99 -12.65
CA THR A 384 -9.64 7.59 -13.81
C THR A 384 -8.12 7.41 -13.72
N ILE A 385 -7.54 7.72 -12.56
CA ILE A 385 -6.10 7.66 -12.35
C ILE A 385 -5.62 6.19 -12.32
N SER A 386 -6.36 5.29 -11.66
CA SER A 386 -6.07 3.84 -11.66
C SER A 386 -6.06 3.25 -13.07
N SER A 387 -7.10 3.56 -13.86
CA SER A 387 -7.19 3.13 -15.26
C SER A 387 -6.10 3.77 -16.13
N LEU A 388 -5.73 5.03 -15.91
CA LEU A 388 -4.60 5.64 -16.59
C LEU A 388 -3.29 4.89 -16.30
N LYS A 389 -3.03 4.49 -15.05
CA LYS A 389 -1.84 3.69 -14.70
C LYS A 389 -1.83 2.35 -15.41
N TRP A 390 -2.97 1.65 -15.43
CA TRP A 390 -3.10 0.41 -16.19
C TRP A 390 -2.84 0.64 -17.68
N LYS A 391 -3.48 1.64 -18.31
CA LYS A 391 -3.35 1.90 -19.75
C LYS A 391 -1.94 2.35 -20.17
N LEU A 392 -1.22 3.05 -19.31
CA LEU A 392 0.20 3.35 -19.52
C LEU A 392 1.05 2.06 -19.52
N PHE A 393 0.71 1.10 -18.64
CA PHE A 393 1.43 -0.16 -18.48
C PHE A 393 1.03 -1.24 -19.49
N ASP A 394 -0.23 -1.28 -19.90
CA ASP A 394 -0.87 -2.38 -20.63
C ASP A 394 0.05 -2.93 -21.73
N PRO A 395 0.55 -4.18 -21.60
CA PRO A 395 1.45 -4.81 -22.57
C PRO A 395 0.89 -4.88 -24.00
N THR A 396 -0.44 -4.78 -24.13
CA THR A 396 -1.18 -4.82 -25.38
C THR A 396 -1.58 -3.43 -25.90
N GLY A 397 -1.51 -2.39 -25.06
CA GLY A 397 -1.91 -1.02 -25.39
C GLY A 397 -0.94 -0.30 -26.34
N SER A 398 -1.24 0.93 -26.76
CA SER A 398 -0.37 1.67 -27.70
C SER A 398 0.83 2.37 -27.05
N THR A 399 0.82 2.58 -25.73
CA THR A 399 1.86 3.34 -25.00
C THR A 399 2.95 2.45 -24.38
N LYS A 400 2.57 1.31 -23.77
CA LYS A 400 3.46 0.22 -23.30
C LYS A 400 4.69 0.67 -22.50
N LEU A 401 4.51 1.51 -21.49
CA LEU A 401 5.60 1.88 -20.59
C LEU A 401 5.91 0.77 -19.59
N THR A 402 7.19 0.61 -19.26
CA THR A 402 7.60 -0.26 -18.15
C THR A 402 7.17 0.35 -16.81
N PRO A 403 7.00 -0.47 -15.74
CA PRO A 403 6.74 0.04 -14.40
C PRO A 403 7.73 1.10 -13.92
N ALA A 404 9.02 0.94 -14.25
CA ALA A 404 10.06 1.91 -13.93
C ALA A 404 9.79 3.27 -14.58
N GLN A 405 9.42 3.30 -15.87
CA GLN A 405 9.07 4.55 -16.56
C GLN A 405 7.81 5.22 -16.00
N ILE A 406 6.81 4.43 -15.61
CA ILE A 406 5.53 4.95 -15.05
C ILE A 406 5.75 5.54 -13.65
N LEU A 407 6.64 4.96 -12.85
CA LEU A 407 6.89 5.39 -11.49
C LEU A 407 8.03 6.41 -11.36
N ALA A 408 8.93 6.51 -12.34
CA ALA A 408 10.04 7.45 -12.36
C ALA A 408 9.64 8.91 -12.05
N PRO A 409 8.48 9.44 -12.53
CA PRO A 409 8.03 10.77 -12.14
C PRO A 409 7.89 10.94 -10.62
N TYR A 410 7.35 9.96 -9.89
CA TYR A 410 7.11 10.08 -8.44
C TYR A 410 8.38 10.08 -7.59
N PHE A 411 9.49 9.56 -8.14
CA PHE A 411 10.78 9.50 -7.48
C PHE A 411 11.74 10.60 -7.92
N SER A 412 11.37 11.40 -8.92
CA SER A 412 12.25 12.42 -9.49
C SER A 412 12.43 13.60 -8.53
N THR A 413 13.60 14.25 -8.62
CA THR A 413 13.88 15.49 -7.90
C THR A 413 12.86 16.58 -8.23
N GLU A 414 12.41 16.63 -9.49
CA GLU A 414 11.41 17.59 -9.96
C GLU A 414 10.06 17.42 -9.25
N TRP A 415 9.54 16.19 -9.13
CA TRP A 415 8.27 15.94 -8.43
C TRP A 415 8.36 16.28 -6.93
N ILE A 416 9.49 15.92 -6.32
CA ILE A 416 9.66 15.98 -4.87
C ILE A 416 9.92 17.41 -4.41
N ASN A 417 10.73 18.17 -5.14
CA ASN A 417 11.10 19.54 -4.80
C ASN A 417 10.31 20.60 -5.56
N GLY A 418 9.47 20.22 -6.52
CA GLY A 418 8.71 21.16 -7.34
C GLY A 418 7.78 22.07 -6.51
N PRO A 419 7.59 23.34 -6.91
CA PRO A 419 6.78 24.30 -6.16
C PRO A 419 5.25 24.07 -6.25
N TRP A 420 4.79 23.00 -6.90
CA TRP A 420 3.37 22.66 -7.09
C TRP A 420 2.86 21.61 -6.08
N VAL A 421 1.55 21.54 -5.89
CA VAL A 421 0.87 20.43 -5.20
C VAL A 421 0.92 19.16 -6.05
N SER A 422 0.97 17.96 -5.46
CA SER A 422 0.90 16.72 -6.25
C SER A 422 -0.41 16.67 -7.04
N ASN A 423 -0.31 16.67 -8.36
CA ASN A 423 -1.46 16.75 -9.26
C ASN A 423 -1.22 15.95 -10.56
N PRO A 424 -2.29 15.56 -11.29
CA PRO A 424 -2.17 14.78 -12.52
C PRO A 424 -1.35 15.48 -13.62
N TRP A 425 -1.45 16.80 -13.75
CA TRP A 425 -0.78 17.56 -14.82
C TRP A 425 0.73 17.63 -14.62
N ALA A 426 1.20 17.87 -13.40
CA ALA A 426 2.61 17.77 -13.05
C ALA A 426 3.15 16.36 -13.32
N TYR A 427 2.39 15.32 -13.00
CA TYR A 427 2.79 13.94 -13.32
C TYR A 427 2.91 13.74 -14.84
N GLY A 428 1.90 14.19 -15.60
CA GLY A 428 1.90 14.08 -17.06
C GLY A 428 3.05 14.85 -17.73
N ALA A 429 3.34 16.06 -17.26
CA ALA A 429 4.46 16.87 -17.77
C ALA A 429 5.81 16.18 -17.57
N ILE A 430 6.10 15.71 -16.35
CA ILE A 430 7.34 15.01 -16.02
C ILE A 430 7.44 13.69 -16.80
N LEU A 431 6.34 12.94 -16.90
CA LEU A 431 6.31 11.68 -17.65
C LEU A 431 6.67 11.89 -19.13
N LYS A 432 6.12 12.93 -19.77
CA LYS A 432 6.42 13.28 -21.16
C LYS A 432 7.87 13.75 -21.33
N GLN A 433 8.39 14.54 -20.40
CA GLN A 433 9.79 14.95 -20.42
C GLN A 433 10.75 13.75 -20.31
N GLN A 434 10.40 12.76 -19.49
CA GLN A 434 11.18 11.53 -19.33
C GLN A 434 11.00 10.53 -20.49
N ASN A 435 9.95 10.70 -21.32
CA ASN A 435 9.62 9.81 -22.43
C ASN A 435 9.22 10.62 -23.69
N PRO A 436 10.11 11.46 -24.25
CA PRO A 436 9.75 12.44 -25.26
C PRO A 436 9.19 11.83 -26.56
N SER A 437 9.64 10.63 -26.94
CA SER A 437 9.13 9.89 -28.09
C SER A 437 7.67 9.42 -27.95
N LEU A 438 7.12 9.43 -26.73
CA LEU A 438 5.77 8.98 -26.42
C LEU A 438 4.81 10.13 -26.05
N THR A 439 5.25 11.39 -26.17
CA THR A 439 4.46 12.59 -25.83
C THR A 439 3.04 12.54 -26.41
N GLY A 440 2.90 12.29 -27.72
CA GLY A 440 1.59 12.24 -28.37
C GLY A 440 0.71 11.08 -27.90
N ALA A 441 1.30 9.91 -27.58
CA ALA A 441 0.56 8.77 -27.06
C ALA A 441 0.09 9.01 -25.61
N ILE A 442 0.94 9.64 -24.79
CA ILE A 442 0.59 10.05 -23.41
C ILE A 442 -0.54 11.10 -23.44
N ASP A 443 -0.47 12.07 -24.36
CA ASP A 443 -1.50 13.09 -24.53
C ASP A 443 -2.85 12.49 -24.98
N ALA A 444 -2.81 11.53 -25.90
CA ALA A 444 -4.00 10.79 -26.33
C ALA A 444 -4.62 9.99 -25.16
N LEU A 445 -3.79 9.30 -24.37
CA LEU A 445 -4.27 8.59 -23.17
C LEU A 445 -4.87 9.52 -22.11
N GLY A 446 -4.30 10.72 -21.93
CA GLY A 446 -4.88 11.76 -21.08
C GLY A 446 -6.28 12.12 -21.55
N THR A 447 -6.43 12.41 -22.85
CA THR A 447 -7.70 12.74 -23.49
C THR A 447 -8.76 11.64 -23.29
N ASP A 448 -8.39 10.39 -23.55
CA ASP A 448 -9.25 9.21 -23.34
C ASP A 448 -9.63 9.03 -21.85
N SER A 449 -8.75 9.46 -20.97
CA SER A 449 -8.95 9.42 -19.52
C SER A 449 -9.69 10.65 -18.98
N LYS A 450 -10.05 11.63 -19.83
CA LYS A 450 -10.63 12.91 -19.42
C LYS A 450 -9.70 13.71 -18.48
N ILE A 451 -8.43 13.79 -18.88
CA ILE A 451 -7.41 14.66 -18.29
C ILE A 451 -6.70 15.39 -19.44
N THR A 452 -6.67 16.71 -19.42
CA THR A 452 -6.06 17.49 -20.51
C THR A 452 -4.54 17.57 -20.31
N PHE A 453 -3.78 16.66 -20.92
CA PHE A 453 -2.31 16.70 -20.92
C PHE A 453 -1.70 17.49 -22.10
N ALA A 454 -2.35 17.44 -23.26
CA ALA A 454 -1.88 18.13 -24.46
C ALA A 454 -1.89 19.65 -24.23
N GLY A 455 -0.77 20.32 -24.51
CA GLY A 455 -0.63 21.77 -24.32
C GLY A 455 -0.69 22.26 -22.87
N ASN A 456 -0.85 21.38 -21.89
CA ASN A 456 -0.97 21.75 -20.49
C ASN A 456 0.39 21.76 -19.77
N ASN A 457 0.48 22.50 -18.68
CA ASN A 457 1.68 22.63 -17.85
C ASN A 457 1.48 21.93 -16.49
N VAL A 458 2.48 22.02 -15.59
CA VAL A 458 2.44 21.41 -14.25
C VAL A 458 1.33 21.93 -13.33
N TRP A 459 0.62 22.99 -13.74
CA TRP A 459 -0.45 23.65 -12.98
C TRP A 459 -1.86 23.36 -13.49
N GLY A 460 -1.99 22.72 -14.66
CA GLY A 460 -3.30 22.43 -15.24
C GLY A 460 -3.98 23.64 -15.90
N ASP A 461 -3.22 24.68 -16.29
CA ASP A 461 -3.75 25.95 -16.83
C ASP A 461 -4.67 25.77 -18.06
N GLN A 462 -4.52 24.69 -18.81
CA GLN A 462 -5.33 24.37 -20.00
C GLN A 462 -6.34 23.24 -19.76
N GLU A 463 -6.62 22.87 -18.51
CA GLU A 463 -7.65 21.87 -18.22
C GLU A 463 -9.04 22.35 -18.67
N SER A 464 -9.82 21.44 -19.25
CA SER A 464 -11.12 21.71 -19.86
C SER A 464 -12.24 20.75 -19.39
N VAL A 465 -11.89 19.68 -18.68
CA VAL A 465 -12.87 18.74 -18.13
C VAL A 465 -13.47 19.31 -16.84
N LEU A 466 -14.75 19.70 -16.91
CA LEU A 466 -15.44 20.55 -15.92
C LEU A 466 -15.76 19.86 -14.58
N GLY A 467 -16.11 18.59 -14.60
CA GLY A 467 -16.69 17.93 -13.42
C GLY A 467 -18.15 18.31 -13.18
N ASN A 468 -18.59 18.30 -11.92
CA ASN A 468 -19.97 18.63 -11.51
C ASN A 468 -20.17 20.04 -10.98
N ARG A 469 -19.23 20.95 -11.25
CA ARG A 469 -19.26 22.33 -10.76
C ARG A 469 -19.40 23.31 -11.91
N THR A 470 -19.68 24.57 -11.60
CA THR A 470 -19.68 25.63 -12.62
C THR A 470 -18.27 25.92 -13.13
N PHE A 471 -18.15 26.56 -14.29
CA PHE A 471 -16.86 26.92 -14.85
C PHE A 471 -15.99 27.72 -13.86
N ALA A 472 -16.55 28.69 -13.14
CA ALA A 472 -15.82 29.49 -12.15
C ALA A 472 -15.43 28.69 -10.89
N GLN A 473 -16.19 27.66 -10.55
CA GLN A 473 -15.92 26.78 -9.42
C GLN A 473 -14.85 25.73 -9.74
N THR A 474 -14.73 25.32 -11.00
CA THR A 474 -13.69 24.35 -11.42
C THR A 474 -12.41 25.06 -11.86
N PHE A 475 -12.53 26.11 -12.68
CA PHE A 475 -11.42 26.71 -13.40
C PHE A 475 -11.03 28.09 -12.88
N PRO A 476 -9.73 28.44 -12.93
CA PRO A 476 -8.60 27.53 -13.13
C PRO A 476 -8.52 26.50 -11.98
N VAL A 477 -8.04 25.29 -12.27
CA VAL A 477 -7.98 24.20 -11.27
C VAL A 477 -7.03 24.57 -10.14
N ILE A 478 -5.91 25.22 -10.48
CA ILE A 478 -5.00 25.86 -9.53
C ILE A 478 -4.97 27.35 -9.85
N THR A 479 -5.45 28.18 -8.93
CA THR A 479 -5.56 29.62 -9.13
C THR A 479 -4.23 30.31 -8.89
N ARG A 480 -3.71 31.01 -9.90
CA ARG A 480 -2.55 31.88 -9.75
C ARG A 480 -2.91 33.11 -8.93
N ILE A 481 -2.22 33.31 -7.79
CA ILE A 481 -2.32 34.54 -7.00
C ILE A 481 -1.36 35.56 -7.60
N SER A 482 -1.90 36.70 -8.04
CA SER A 482 -1.10 37.77 -8.64
C SER A 482 -0.09 38.34 -7.65
N THR A 483 1.08 38.76 -8.12
CA THR A 483 2.08 39.48 -7.30
C THR A 483 1.75 40.97 -7.14
N THR A 484 0.72 41.45 -7.83
CA THR A 484 0.19 42.82 -7.78
C THR A 484 -1.33 42.83 -7.84
N GLY A 485 -1.97 43.84 -7.26
CA GLY A 485 -3.43 43.99 -7.31
C GLY A 485 -4.17 42.90 -6.54
N THR A 486 -5.33 42.48 -7.05
CA THR A 486 -6.24 41.56 -6.37
C THR A 486 -6.56 40.29 -7.16
N THR A 487 -6.73 39.17 -6.46
CA THR A 487 -7.19 37.89 -7.04
C THR A 487 -8.37 37.34 -6.21
N SER A 488 -9.48 37.03 -6.87
CA SER A 488 -10.65 36.42 -6.22
C SER A 488 -10.61 34.90 -6.34
N VAL A 489 -10.94 34.19 -5.26
CA VAL A 489 -10.94 32.72 -5.19
C VAL A 489 -12.18 32.26 -4.44
N CYS A 490 -12.99 31.38 -5.04
CA CYS A 490 -14.24 30.89 -4.45
C CYS A 490 -14.21 29.38 -4.21
N SER A 491 -14.45 28.95 -2.98
CA SER A 491 -14.68 27.53 -2.64
C SER A 491 -16.16 27.24 -2.47
N THR A 492 -16.55 26.00 -2.72
CA THR A 492 -17.91 25.50 -2.52
C THR A 492 -17.85 24.17 -1.79
N GLY A 493 -18.87 23.85 -0.99
CA GLY A 493 -18.98 22.56 -0.32
C GLY A 493 -19.85 22.62 0.91
N GLU A 494 -20.14 21.45 1.45
CA GLU A 494 -20.94 21.32 2.66
C GLU A 494 -20.06 21.09 3.90
N LYS A 495 -20.66 21.32 5.07
CA LYS A 495 -19.98 21.16 6.35
C LYS A 495 -19.46 19.72 6.48
N ALA A 496 -18.18 19.58 6.84
CA ALA A 496 -17.47 18.29 7.01
C ALA A 496 -17.30 17.43 5.73
N GLU A 497 -17.58 17.96 4.54
CA GLU A 497 -17.40 17.22 3.28
C GLU A 497 -15.91 17.15 2.86
N TYR A 498 -15.13 18.20 3.16
CA TYR A 498 -13.70 18.49 2.99
C TYR A 498 -12.88 17.96 1.80
N ASN A 499 -13.11 16.76 1.27
CA ASN A 499 -12.25 16.09 0.30
C ASN A 499 -12.86 16.01 -1.11
N LYS A 500 -13.86 16.85 -1.39
CA LYS A 500 -14.58 16.90 -2.67
C LYS A 500 -14.14 18.07 -3.54
N LEU A 501 -14.52 17.99 -4.82
CA LEU A 501 -14.15 18.94 -5.85
C LEU A 501 -14.57 20.36 -5.47
N SER A 502 -13.61 21.28 -5.53
CA SER A 502 -13.75 22.71 -5.23
C SER A 502 -13.96 23.10 -3.76
N ASN A 503 -13.93 22.14 -2.83
CA ASN A 503 -13.91 22.41 -1.39
C ASN A 503 -12.62 23.15 -1.03
N ARG A 504 -11.47 22.61 -1.45
CA ARG A 504 -10.18 23.33 -1.43
C ARG A 504 -9.94 23.97 -2.79
N ARG A 505 -9.74 25.28 -2.81
CA ARG A 505 -9.19 25.98 -3.98
C ARG A 505 -7.69 26.07 -3.86
N TYR A 506 -7.00 25.32 -4.72
CA TYR A 506 -5.54 25.30 -4.75
C TYR A 506 -5.01 26.58 -5.36
N LEU A 507 -3.90 27.06 -4.80
CA LEU A 507 -3.29 28.33 -5.09
C LEU A 507 -1.87 28.11 -5.62
N ARG A 508 -1.49 28.87 -6.64
CA ARG A 508 -0.13 28.99 -7.15
C ARG A 508 0.39 30.38 -6.81
N PHE A 509 1.54 30.44 -6.13
CA PHE A 509 2.29 31.66 -5.90
C PHE A 509 3.59 31.57 -6.68
N ASP A 510 3.73 32.40 -7.70
CA ASP A 510 4.98 32.46 -8.44
C ASP A 510 6.07 33.14 -7.62
N GLY A 511 7.27 32.61 -7.73
CA GLY A 511 8.47 33.26 -7.24
C GLY A 511 8.87 34.38 -8.20
N ASP A 512 9.22 35.54 -7.66
CA ASP A 512 9.72 36.67 -8.44
C ASP A 512 10.99 37.29 -7.87
N GLY A 513 11.77 36.47 -7.16
CA GLY A 513 13.07 36.87 -6.65
C GLY A 513 13.03 37.74 -5.41
N ILE A 514 11.85 38.20 -4.96
CA ILE A 514 11.73 38.94 -3.69
C ILE A 514 11.76 37.96 -2.50
N THR A 515 12.51 38.34 -1.45
CA THR A 515 12.74 37.49 -0.26
C THR A 515 11.44 37.07 0.45
N SER A 516 10.45 37.96 0.48
CA SER A 516 9.13 37.69 1.03
C SER A 516 8.10 38.65 0.47
N ARG A 517 6.96 38.14 0.01
CA ARG A 517 5.75 38.94 -0.31
C ARG A 517 4.71 38.80 0.77
N ARG A 518 3.90 39.83 0.99
CA ARG A 518 2.73 39.79 1.87
C ARG A 518 1.45 39.90 1.07
N TYR A 519 0.43 39.20 1.53
CA TYR A 519 -0.93 39.25 1.02
C TYR A 519 -1.87 39.61 2.16
N SER A 520 -2.91 40.37 1.87
CA SER A 520 -4.10 40.43 2.73
C SER A 520 -5.20 39.59 2.10
N VAL A 521 -6.01 38.93 2.93
CA VAL A 521 -7.13 38.09 2.48
C VAL A 521 -8.41 38.64 3.09
N THR A 522 -9.45 38.86 2.29
CA THR A 522 -10.74 39.35 2.78
C THR A 522 -11.87 38.48 2.27
N GLY A 523 -12.86 38.17 3.11
CA GLY A 523 -14.05 37.40 2.76
C GLY A 523 -15.32 38.09 3.22
N ALA A 524 -16.48 37.53 2.87
CA ALA A 524 -17.78 38.04 3.33
C ALA A 524 -17.94 37.88 4.87
N ALA A 525 -18.78 38.73 5.47
CA ALA A 525 -19.13 38.60 6.88
C ALA A 525 -19.75 37.21 7.17
N GLY A 526 -19.34 36.59 8.29
CA GLY A 526 -19.80 35.25 8.66
C GLY A 526 -19.04 34.09 8.02
N THR A 527 -17.95 34.36 7.29
CA THR A 527 -17.09 33.33 6.69
C THR A 527 -15.77 33.21 7.44
N THR A 528 -15.20 32.00 7.48
CA THR A 528 -13.92 31.74 8.16
C THR A 528 -12.94 31.11 7.17
N PRO A 529 -11.99 31.87 6.59
CA PRO A 529 -11.00 31.29 5.70
C PRO A 529 -10.07 30.33 6.45
N TYR A 530 -9.89 29.13 5.91
CA TYR A 530 -8.80 28.24 6.26
C TYR A 530 -7.75 28.29 5.14
N ILE A 531 -6.52 28.70 5.47
CA ILE A 531 -5.44 28.84 4.50
C ILE A 531 -4.27 27.94 4.89
N PHE A 532 -3.77 27.20 3.90
CA PHE A 532 -2.55 26.43 4.01
C PHE A 532 -1.56 26.90 2.93
N VAL A 533 -0.30 27.11 3.32
CA VAL A 533 0.81 27.39 2.40
C VAL A 533 1.97 26.48 2.73
N ASN A 534 2.55 25.83 1.70
CA ASN A 534 3.54 24.78 1.89
C ASN A 534 4.92 25.29 2.32
N ALA A 535 5.33 26.49 1.90
CA ALA A 535 6.63 27.08 2.24
C ALA A 535 6.49 28.61 2.43
N PRO A 536 6.88 29.17 3.59
CA PRO A 536 7.09 28.45 4.85
C PRO A 536 5.80 27.68 5.20
N ARG A 537 5.88 26.54 5.90
CA ARG A 537 4.69 25.77 6.30
C ARG A 537 3.80 26.62 7.21
N VAL A 538 2.94 27.44 6.62
CA VAL A 538 1.96 28.27 7.31
C VAL A 538 0.64 27.54 7.15
N ALA A 539 0.33 26.70 8.13
CA ALA A 539 -1.01 26.18 8.32
C ALA A 539 -1.67 27.09 9.37
N GLY A 540 -2.58 27.95 8.95
CA GLY A 540 -3.19 28.93 9.84
C GLY A 540 -4.66 29.14 9.52
N ILE A 541 -5.52 28.95 10.51
CA ILE A 541 -6.79 29.68 10.54
C ILE A 541 -6.41 31.12 10.86
N ILE A 542 -6.65 32.05 9.94
CA ILE A 542 -6.63 33.46 10.33
C ILE A 542 -7.98 33.68 11.02
N ARG A 543 -8.01 33.63 12.36
CA ARG A 543 -9.20 34.02 13.14
C ARG A 543 -9.03 35.48 13.53
N ASN A 544 -9.87 36.35 13.02
CA ASN A 544 -10.26 37.56 13.74
C ASN A 544 -11.78 37.67 13.65
N SER A 545 -12.42 37.59 14.81
CA SER A 545 -13.86 37.46 15.04
C SER A 545 -14.69 38.71 14.68
N SER A 546 -14.34 39.41 13.59
CA SER A 546 -15.08 40.57 13.13
C SER A 546 -14.77 40.85 11.65
N SER A 547 -15.56 40.25 10.76
CA SER A 547 -15.85 40.59 9.34
C SER A 547 -14.74 41.00 8.35
N LEU A 548 -13.47 41.09 8.76
CA LEU A 548 -12.33 41.38 7.90
C LEU A 548 -11.10 40.64 8.44
N THR A 549 -10.80 39.51 7.85
CA THR A 549 -9.71 38.65 8.30
C THR A 549 -8.39 39.02 7.62
N THR A 550 -7.83 40.19 7.93
CA THR A 550 -6.50 40.55 7.41
C THR A 550 -5.43 39.70 8.09
N GLY A 551 -4.72 38.86 7.32
CA GLY A 551 -3.49 38.20 7.78
C GLY A 551 -2.46 38.18 6.67
N SER A 552 -1.18 38.27 7.04
CA SER A 552 -0.06 38.29 6.09
C SER A 552 0.55 36.90 5.90
N ILE A 553 0.65 36.47 4.65
CA ILE A 553 1.35 35.24 4.25
C ILE A 553 2.67 35.63 3.60
N VAL A 554 3.78 35.03 4.03
CA VAL A 554 5.11 35.20 3.41
C VAL A 554 5.34 34.17 2.33
N ILE A 555 5.60 34.60 1.09
CA ILE A 555 5.92 33.70 -0.03
C ILE A 555 7.43 33.71 -0.33
N PRO A 556 8.09 32.53 -0.44
CA PRO A 556 9.50 32.41 -0.81
C PRO A 556 9.79 32.88 -2.25
N SER A 557 11.02 33.31 -2.50
CA SER A 557 11.48 33.79 -3.81
C SER A 557 11.39 32.77 -4.94
N GLY A 558 11.39 31.46 -4.63
CA GLY A 558 11.22 30.36 -5.59
C GLY A 558 9.76 29.99 -5.87
N GLY A 559 8.81 30.68 -5.25
CA GLY A 559 7.38 30.36 -5.32
C GLY A 559 6.97 29.19 -4.43
N THR A 560 5.67 28.95 -4.35
CA THR A 560 5.07 27.85 -3.58
C THR A 560 3.64 27.62 -4.05
N TRP A 561 3.01 26.60 -3.47
CA TRP A 561 1.57 26.37 -3.58
C TRP A 561 0.91 26.47 -2.19
N GLY A 562 -0.41 26.57 -2.22
CA GLY A 562 -1.27 26.51 -1.04
C GLY A 562 -2.70 26.10 -1.40
N TYR A 563 -3.61 26.23 -0.45
CA TYR A 563 -5.04 26.22 -0.71
C TYR A 563 -5.78 27.15 0.25
N ILE A 564 -6.98 27.56 -0.17
CA ILE A 564 -7.97 28.24 0.66
C ILE A 564 -9.31 27.49 0.58
N GLY A 565 -10.08 27.54 1.65
CA GLY A 565 -11.47 27.11 1.66
C GLY A 565 -12.16 27.52 2.94
N GLU A 566 -13.46 27.27 3.01
CA GLU A 566 -14.26 27.61 4.17
C GLU A 566 -13.92 26.64 5.30
N CYS A 567 -13.56 27.14 6.49
CA CYS A 567 -13.02 26.32 7.58
C CYS A 567 -13.93 25.12 7.89
N SER A 568 -15.24 25.36 7.98
CA SER A 568 -16.21 24.31 8.29
C SER A 568 -16.37 23.27 7.19
N VAL A 569 -15.92 23.57 5.97
CA VAL A 569 -15.91 22.67 4.83
C VAL A 569 -14.59 21.90 4.79
N VAL A 570 -13.43 22.57 4.88
CA VAL A 570 -12.13 21.96 4.51
C VAL A 570 -11.29 21.40 5.65
N SER A 571 -11.69 21.60 6.91
CA SER A 571 -10.81 21.33 8.05
C SER A 571 -10.83 19.89 8.55
N ARG A 572 -12.00 19.25 8.65
CA ARG A 572 -12.20 17.97 9.36
C ARG A 572 -13.33 17.15 8.75
N SER A 573 -13.41 15.86 9.13
CA SER A 573 -14.37 14.88 8.63
C SER A 573 -15.68 14.77 9.39
N THR A 574 -15.78 15.31 10.62
CA THR A 574 -17.01 15.23 11.42
C THR A 574 -17.52 16.60 11.81
N ILE A 575 -18.84 16.73 11.90
CA ILE A 575 -19.50 17.98 12.32
C ILE A 575 -18.98 18.43 13.69
N ASP A 576 -18.84 17.52 14.66
CA ASP A 576 -18.36 17.86 16.00
C ASP A 576 -16.91 18.38 15.99
N SER A 577 -16.02 17.73 15.23
CA SER A 577 -14.64 18.18 15.12
C SER A 577 -14.52 19.49 14.36
N VAL A 578 -15.36 19.70 13.35
CA VAL A 578 -15.52 20.99 12.67
C VAL A 578 -16.01 22.06 13.65
N ASN A 579 -17.05 21.81 14.43
CA ASN A 579 -17.62 22.78 15.38
C ASN A 579 -16.60 23.20 16.43
N ASN A 580 -15.86 22.23 16.96
CA ASN A 580 -14.77 22.49 17.90
C ASN A 580 -13.63 23.31 17.26
N PHE A 581 -13.34 23.08 15.98
CA PHE A 581 -12.20 23.67 15.28
C PHE A 581 -12.49 24.98 14.52
N CYS A 582 -13.73 25.21 14.08
CA CYS A 582 -14.13 26.35 13.26
C CYS A 582 -15.24 27.19 13.92
N GLY A 583 -15.93 26.66 14.94
CA GLY A 583 -17.14 27.22 15.50
C GLY A 583 -18.40 26.59 14.88
N ASP A 584 -19.53 26.76 15.56
CA ASP A 584 -20.80 26.22 15.13
C ASP A 584 -21.56 27.23 14.25
N TYR A 585 -21.48 27.04 12.94
CA TYR A 585 -22.25 27.77 11.95
C TYR A 585 -22.47 26.92 10.70
N SER A 586 -23.37 27.37 9.84
CA SER A 586 -23.60 26.80 8.51
C SER A 586 -22.81 27.61 7.48
N PRO A 587 -21.88 26.98 6.73
CA PRO A 587 -21.17 27.68 5.67
C PRO A 587 -22.14 28.10 4.55
N PRO A 588 -21.91 29.24 3.89
CA PRO A 588 -22.54 29.51 2.60
C PRO A 588 -22.19 28.41 1.59
N ALA A 589 -23.11 28.11 0.67
CA ALA A 589 -22.90 27.10 -0.38
C ALA A 589 -21.67 27.40 -1.26
N GLU A 590 -21.36 28.69 -1.43
CA GLU A 590 -20.15 29.19 -2.05
C GLU A 590 -19.62 30.38 -1.25
N THR A 591 -18.31 30.39 -1.01
CA THR A 591 -17.62 31.46 -0.29
C THR A 591 -16.43 31.93 -1.12
N CYS A 592 -16.34 33.24 -1.32
CA CYS A 592 -15.25 33.88 -2.06
C CYS A 592 -14.37 34.71 -1.14
N TRP A 593 -13.05 34.66 -1.40
CA TRP A 593 -12.06 35.52 -0.77
C TRP A 593 -11.28 36.30 -1.82
N THR A 594 -10.88 37.51 -1.46
CA THR A 594 -9.99 38.37 -2.26
C THR A 594 -8.61 38.39 -1.62
N PHE A 595 -7.61 37.95 -2.37
CA PHE A 595 -6.20 38.16 -2.06
C PHE A 595 -5.77 39.50 -2.63
N THR A 596 -5.15 40.36 -1.81
CA THR A 596 -4.56 41.64 -2.25
C THR A 596 -3.08 41.62 -1.93
N ALA A 597 -2.24 41.72 -2.97
CA ALA A 597 -0.80 41.84 -2.81
C ALA A 597 -0.46 43.18 -2.14
N GLN A 598 0.41 43.15 -1.13
CA GLN A 598 0.84 44.32 -0.35
C GLN A 598 2.23 44.80 -0.73
#